data_AF-A0A8D8DL64-F1
#
_entry.id   AF-A0A8D8DL64-F1
#
_cell.length_a   1.000
_cell.length_b   1.000
_cell.length_c   1.000
_cell.angle_alpha   90.00
_cell.angle_beta   90.00
_cell.angle_gamma   90.00
#
_symmetry.space_group_name_H-M   'P 1'
#
loop_
_entity.id
_entity.type
_entity.pdbx_description
1 polymer ?
#
loop_
_entity_poly.entity_id
_entity_poly.type
_entity_poly.pdbx_seq_one_letter_code
_entity_poly.pdbx_strand_id
1 'polypeptide(L)'
;MPKSLASFCRLCLTKTASKVPVFGGDQENVTNLLALIELSINPETESDAVLCFDCVVTLETFLQYKDQCHVNDAFLKTLPPKDSAEDSEASEEEEDAVAMECDILQEEDDGAESGDSELVEVVEPQKKAKSKVSPKPKKEIRKAKQLKVVKVAEDPLNIKRSSRVQRQKAKPEPSPKKKLTEPSKPVQEIPEFPGPQPTEDELPKLLDSYPNYFHFERGSRSLYYNLVYYGERFNSAVYGPSYTYWQCSHRSKFKCPALLHVTNDYTEFERRFEHTHGDQKSKGKPELLTPKQALPTVFRICWHRVKEKKIKRKQAKDSKKGLRSDEDHDAAEETIAEKNLTDNEVLESGEEEDDYF
;
A
#
# COMPACT_ATOMS: atom_id res chain seq x y z
N MET A 1 34.51 -18.36 39.64
CA MET A 1 34.58 -19.14 38.40
C MET A 1 33.88 -18.36 37.30
N PRO A 2 34.54 -18.05 36.18
CA PRO A 2 33.89 -17.39 35.05
C PRO A 2 32.73 -18.27 34.56
N LYS A 3 31.53 -17.70 34.47
CA LYS A 3 30.35 -18.39 33.95
C LYS A 3 30.63 -18.67 32.47
N SER A 4 30.74 -19.93 32.07
CA SER A 4 31.06 -20.27 30.67
C SER A 4 29.96 -19.75 29.74
N LEU A 5 30.38 -19.09 28.67
CA LEU A 5 29.50 -18.59 27.62
C LEU A 5 28.92 -19.73 26.77
N ALA A 6 29.38 -20.99 26.98
CA ALA A 6 28.83 -22.26 26.45
C ALA A 6 27.29 -22.38 26.46
N SER A 7 26.58 -21.55 27.23
CA SER A 7 25.12 -21.60 27.29
C SER A 7 24.38 -20.85 26.18
N PHE A 8 25.02 -20.01 25.36
CA PHE A 8 24.34 -19.19 24.35
C PHE A 8 24.79 -19.52 22.91
N CYS A 9 23.86 -19.45 21.95
CA CYS A 9 24.19 -19.50 20.53
C CYS A 9 25.09 -18.33 20.15
N ARG A 10 26.18 -18.58 19.43
CA ARG A 10 27.16 -17.55 19.08
C ARG A 10 26.63 -16.46 18.14
N LEU A 11 25.62 -16.79 17.33
CA LEU A 11 25.02 -15.88 16.34
C LEU A 11 23.87 -15.06 16.93
N CYS A 12 22.83 -15.72 17.44
CA CYS A 12 21.63 -15.04 17.92
C CYS A 12 21.64 -14.75 19.44
N LEU A 13 22.70 -15.15 20.15
CA LEU A 13 22.85 -15.00 21.62
C LEU A 13 21.68 -15.57 22.43
N THR A 14 20.89 -16.46 21.84
CA THR A 14 19.74 -17.07 22.49
C THR A 14 20.15 -18.35 23.21
N LYS A 15 19.55 -18.59 24.38
CA LYS A 15 19.73 -19.83 25.14
C LYS A 15 18.78 -20.89 24.60
N THR A 16 19.33 -21.89 23.91
CA THR A 16 18.57 -23.02 23.35
C THR A 16 18.96 -24.35 23.99
N ALA A 17 18.08 -25.34 23.93
CA ALA A 17 18.39 -26.70 24.38
C ALA A 17 19.10 -27.51 23.28
N SER A 18 18.72 -27.32 22.02
CA SER A 18 19.39 -27.89 20.85
C SER A 18 20.53 -26.99 20.40
N LYS A 19 21.73 -27.56 20.35
CA LYS A 19 22.97 -26.86 20.01
C LYS A 19 23.88 -27.76 19.21
N VAL A 20 24.54 -27.16 18.25
CA VAL A 20 25.58 -27.79 17.43
C VAL A 20 26.91 -27.14 17.82
N PRO A 21 27.91 -27.90 18.27
CA PRO A 21 29.23 -27.36 18.54
C PRO A 21 29.86 -26.85 17.24
N VAL A 22 30.50 -25.68 17.29
CA VAL A 22 31.25 -25.15 16.14
C VAL A 22 32.50 -25.98 15.89
N PHE A 23 33.14 -26.43 16.97
CA PHE A 23 34.36 -27.22 16.93
C PHE A 23 34.11 -28.62 17.53
N GLY A 24 34.56 -29.67 16.84
CA GLY A 24 34.52 -31.05 17.30
C GLY A 24 33.38 -31.88 16.69
N GLY A 25 33.74 -32.95 15.98
CA GLY A 25 32.87 -33.87 15.23
C GLY A 25 33.19 -33.88 13.73
N ASP A 26 32.59 -34.80 12.96
CA ASP A 26 32.72 -34.91 11.49
C ASP A 26 32.04 -33.74 10.73
N GLN A 27 31.81 -32.60 11.39
CA GLN A 27 31.01 -31.49 10.88
C GLN A 27 31.86 -30.28 10.49
N GLU A 28 32.81 -30.47 9.58
CA GLU A 28 33.51 -29.38 8.87
C GLU A 28 32.52 -28.37 8.22
N ASN A 29 31.28 -28.80 8.01
CA ASN A 29 30.17 -28.01 7.49
C ASN A 29 29.92 -26.73 8.31
N VAL A 30 30.03 -26.76 9.64
CA VAL A 30 29.63 -25.59 10.46
C VAL A 30 30.62 -24.44 10.34
N THR A 31 31.92 -24.73 10.31
CA THR A 31 32.96 -23.73 10.07
C THR A 31 32.87 -23.13 8.67
N ASN A 32 32.56 -23.95 7.67
CA ASN A 32 32.35 -23.49 6.29
C ASN A 32 31.13 -22.57 6.18
N LEU A 33 30.05 -22.89 6.90
CA LEU A 33 28.85 -22.04 6.97
C LEU A 33 29.13 -20.68 7.61
N LEU A 34 29.97 -20.62 8.66
CA LEU A 34 30.34 -19.35 9.30
C LEU A 34 31.23 -18.47 8.42
N ALA A 35 32.05 -19.08 7.56
CA ALA A 35 32.84 -18.34 6.58
C ALA A 35 31.97 -17.57 5.56
N LEU A 36 30.71 -18.00 5.34
CA LEU A 36 29.78 -17.31 4.44
C LEU A 36 29.39 -15.91 4.91
N ILE A 37 29.45 -15.66 6.21
CA ILE A 37 29.11 -14.38 6.84
C ILE A 37 30.37 -13.66 7.36
N GLU A 38 31.56 -14.08 6.91
CA GLU A 38 32.86 -13.52 7.29
C GLU A 38 33.10 -13.55 8.82
N LEU A 39 32.47 -14.50 9.52
CA LEU A 39 32.60 -14.61 10.96
C LEU A 39 33.64 -15.67 11.31
N SER A 40 34.82 -15.21 11.72
CA SER A 40 35.88 -16.07 12.23
C SER A 40 35.69 -16.33 13.71
N ILE A 41 35.53 -17.60 14.10
CA ILE A 41 35.56 -18.03 15.50
C ILE A 41 36.95 -18.64 15.75
N ASN A 42 37.67 -18.12 16.74
CA ASN A 42 38.98 -18.63 17.10
C ASN A 42 38.85 -19.85 18.02
N PRO A 43 39.35 -21.05 17.61
CA PRO A 43 39.20 -22.27 18.40
C PRO A 43 39.94 -22.21 19.74
N GLU A 44 41.01 -21.42 19.85
CA GLU A 44 41.78 -21.27 21.08
C GLU A 44 41.06 -20.43 22.13
N THR A 45 40.32 -19.40 21.71
CA THR A 45 39.64 -18.48 22.63
C THR A 45 38.19 -18.88 22.90
N GLU A 46 37.54 -19.53 21.94
CA GLU A 46 36.11 -19.88 21.97
C GLU A 46 35.90 -21.37 21.66
N SER A 47 36.69 -22.26 22.28
CA SER A 47 36.60 -23.73 22.08
C SER A 47 35.22 -24.33 22.41
N ASP A 48 34.42 -23.67 23.24
CA ASP A 48 33.06 -24.05 23.63
C ASP A 48 31.98 -23.33 22.81
N ALA A 49 32.34 -22.71 21.68
CA ALA A 49 31.40 -22.05 20.80
C ALA A 49 30.35 -23.04 20.25
N VAL A 50 29.09 -22.63 20.34
CA VAL A 50 27.92 -23.42 19.92
C VAL A 50 26.97 -22.55 19.11
N LEU A 51 26.31 -23.16 18.13
CA LEU A 51 25.21 -22.54 17.38
C LEU A 51 23.90 -23.24 17.71
N CYS A 52 22.79 -22.50 17.76
CA CYS A 52 21.48 -23.14 17.79
C CYS A 52 21.12 -23.70 16.42
N PHE A 53 20.27 -24.73 16.41
CA PHE A 53 19.85 -25.39 15.18
C PHE A 53 19.22 -24.43 14.16
N ASP A 54 18.39 -23.49 14.62
CA ASP A 54 17.73 -22.50 13.74
C ASP A 54 18.75 -21.63 12.98
N CYS A 55 19.85 -21.23 13.65
CA CYS A 55 20.91 -20.46 12.98
C CYS A 55 21.67 -21.32 11.96
N VAL A 56 21.89 -22.60 12.23
CA VAL A 56 22.53 -23.52 11.28
C VAL A 56 21.67 -23.68 10.02
N VAL A 57 20.38 -23.98 10.19
CA VAL A 57 19.43 -24.12 9.07
C VAL A 57 19.35 -22.83 8.23
N THR A 58 19.37 -21.67 8.89
CA THR A 58 19.37 -20.38 8.20
C THR A 58 20.63 -20.18 7.35
N LEU A 59 21.81 -20.54 7.89
CA LEU A 59 23.07 -20.47 7.14
C LEU A 59 23.10 -21.46 5.98
N GLU A 60 22.59 -22.67 6.14
CA GLU A 60 22.48 -23.66 5.05
C GLU A 60 21.55 -23.16 3.93
N THR A 61 20.41 -22.56 4.29
CA THR A 61 19.49 -21.96 3.32
C THR A 61 20.16 -20.81 2.56
N PHE A 62 20.96 -20.00 3.26
CA PHE A 62 21.72 -18.92 2.65
C PHE A 62 22.80 -19.43 1.70
N LEU A 63 23.50 -20.51 2.04
CA LEU A 63 24.47 -21.17 1.16
C LEU A 63 23.81 -21.61 -0.15
N GLN A 64 22.68 -22.32 -0.08
CA GLN A 64 21.94 -22.76 -1.26
C GLN A 64 21.50 -21.59 -2.15
N TYR A 65 21.03 -20.50 -1.54
CA TYR A 65 20.66 -19.30 -2.28
C TYR A 65 21.87 -18.65 -2.95
N LYS A 66 23.01 -18.56 -2.27
CA LYS A 66 24.27 -18.05 -2.84
C LYS A 66 24.73 -18.87 -4.04
N ASP A 67 24.66 -20.19 -3.95
CA ASP A 67 25.00 -21.09 -5.05
C ASP A 67 24.05 -20.88 -6.25
N GLN A 68 22.75 -20.71 -5.99
CA GLN A 68 21.78 -20.39 -7.03
C GLN A 68 22.08 -19.05 -7.72
N CYS A 69 22.47 -18.02 -6.96
CA CYS A 69 22.89 -16.74 -7.52
C CYS A 69 24.14 -16.89 -8.41
N HIS A 70 25.12 -17.70 -8.01
CA HIS A 70 26.30 -17.97 -8.84
C HIS A 70 25.96 -18.73 -10.13
N VAL A 71 25.05 -19.72 -10.06
CA VAL A 71 24.56 -20.44 -11.25
C VAL A 71 23.84 -19.48 -12.20
N ASN A 72 22.97 -18.62 -11.66
CA ASN A 72 22.26 -17.62 -12.45
C ASN A 72 23.19 -16.58 -13.07
N ASP A 73 24.19 -16.09 -12.31
CA ASP A 73 25.20 -15.15 -12.82
C ASP A 73 26.05 -15.78 -13.94
N ALA A 74 26.48 -17.04 -13.76
CA ALA A 74 27.16 -17.80 -14.80
C ALA A 74 26.29 -17.95 -16.04
N PHE A 75 25.00 -18.25 -15.87
CA PHE A 75 24.04 -18.34 -16.97
C PHE A 75 23.86 -17.01 -17.70
N LEU A 76 23.68 -15.90 -16.98
CA LEU A 76 23.55 -14.57 -17.58
C LEU A 76 24.79 -14.16 -18.38
N LYS A 77 25.98 -14.56 -17.92
CA LYS A 77 27.24 -14.36 -18.65
C LYS A 77 27.35 -15.19 -19.95
N THR A 78 26.54 -16.24 -20.11
CA THR A 78 26.47 -17.00 -21.38
C THR A 78 25.54 -16.39 -22.41
N LEU A 79 24.66 -15.46 -22.00
CA LEU A 79 23.78 -14.77 -22.95
C LEU A 79 24.60 -13.77 -23.77
N PRO A 80 24.43 -13.72 -25.10
CA PRO A 80 25.11 -12.74 -25.93
C PRO A 80 24.74 -11.32 -25.45
N PRO A 81 25.71 -10.38 -25.35
CA PRO A 81 25.42 -8.99 -25.05
C PRO A 81 24.37 -8.48 -26.05
N LYS A 82 23.22 -8.02 -25.52
CA LYS A 82 22.12 -7.47 -26.35
C LYS A 82 22.53 -6.22 -27.15
N ASP A 83 23.73 -5.71 -26.93
CA ASP A 83 24.25 -4.49 -27.54
C ASP A 83 24.97 -4.74 -28.89
N SER A 84 24.67 -5.85 -29.58
CA SER A 84 25.16 -6.13 -30.94
C SER A 84 24.05 -6.07 -32.00
N ALA A 85 23.03 -5.24 -31.75
CA ALA A 85 22.00 -4.84 -32.72
C ALA A 85 22.24 -3.42 -33.28
N GLU A 86 23.50 -2.99 -33.37
CA GLU A 86 23.92 -1.88 -34.24
C GLU A 86 24.46 -2.47 -35.56
N ASP A 87 23.57 -2.94 -36.45
CA ASP A 87 23.77 -2.84 -37.92
C ASP A 87 22.50 -3.28 -38.70
N SER A 88 21.40 -2.58 -38.49
CA SER A 88 20.31 -2.57 -39.46
C SER A 88 20.04 -1.13 -39.86
N GLU A 89 21.04 -0.56 -40.55
CA GLU A 89 20.79 0.50 -41.51
C GLU A 89 19.80 -0.02 -42.58
N ALA A 90 18.94 0.89 -43.05
CA ALA A 90 17.97 0.75 -44.14
C ALA A 90 16.57 0.19 -43.80
N SER A 91 15.72 1.06 -43.27
CA SER A 91 14.57 1.53 -44.07
C SER A 91 14.08 2.88 -43.54
N GLU A 92 14.50 3.94 -44.20
CA GLU A 92 13.83 5.23 -44.15
C GLU A 92 12.48 5.10 -44.89
N GLU A 93 11.43 4.66 -44.20
CA GLU A 93 10.05 4.93 -44.61
C GLU A 93 9.33 5.54 -43.42
N GLU A 94 9.41 6.87 -43.41
CA GLU A 94 8.38 7.85 -43.08
C GLU A 94 6.98 7.25 -42.82
N GLU A 95 6.74 6.76 -41.61
CA GLU A 95 5.39 6.58 -41.07
C GLU A 95 5.27 7.37 -39.76
N ASP A 96 4.61 8.53 -39.89
CA ASP A 96 3.87 9.27 -38.89
C ASP A 96 4.11 8.86 -37.43
N ALA A 97 5.12 9.51 -36.84
CA ALA A 97 5.20 9.71 -35.41
C ALA A 97 4.00 10.55 -34.96
N VAL A 98 2.86 9.89 -34.77
CA VAL A 98 1.81 10.34 -33.88
C VAL A 98 2.45 10.37 -32.50
N ALA A 99 3.01 11.52 -32.14
CA ALA A 99 3.41 11.86 -30.80
C ALA A 99 2.21 11.57 -29.91
N MET A 100 2.21 10.40 -29.26
CA MET A 100 1.37 10.15 -28.10
C MET A 100 1.88 11.09 -27.03
N GLU A 101 1.34 12.30 -27.05
CA GLU A 101 1.32 13.22 -25.95
C GLU A 101 0.70 12.45 -24.79
N CYS A 102 1.58 11.90 -23.95
CA CYS A 102 1.20 11.35 -22.67
C CYS A 102 0.62 12.51 -21.89
N ASP A 103 -0.72 12.62 -21.90
CA ASP A 103 -1.53 13.37 -20.95
C ASP A 103 -1.13 12.92 -19.54
N ILE A 104 -0.06 13.54 -19.04
CA ILE A 104 0.26 13.65 -17.63
C ILE A 104 -0.94 14.38 -17.05
N LEU A 105 -1.86 13.60 -16.48
CA LEU A 105 -2.94 14.09 -15.66
C LEU A 105 -2.33 14.95 -14.55
N GLN A 106 -2.29 16.25 -14.81
CA GLN A 106 -2.14 17.27 -13.80
C GLN A 106 -3.30 17.06 -12.84
N GLU A 107 -3.00 16.47 -11.69
CA GLU A 107 -3.93 16.34 -10.58
C GLU A 107 -4.29 17.77 -10.15
N GLU A 108 -5.37 18.29 -10.72
CA GLU A 108 -6.04 19.47 -10.21
C GLU A 108 -6.59 19.10 -8.83
N ASP A 109 -5.89 19.65 -7.84
CA ASP A 109 -6.28 19.78 -6.44
C ASP A 109 -7.59 20.55 -6.37
N ASP A 110 -8.71 19.85 -6.62
CA ASP A 110 -10.05 20.31 -6.33
C ASP A 110 -10.23 20.36 -4.81
N GLY A 111 -9.75 21.47 -4.24
CA GLY A 111 -10.21 22.02 -2.99
C GLY A 111 -11.71 22.30 -3.05
N ALA A 112 -12.52 21.27 -2.83
CA ALA A 112 -13.93 21.41 -2.52
C ALA A 112 -14.08 21.77 -1.03
N GLU A 113 -13.92 23.06 -0.79
CA GLU A 113 -14.57 23.79 0.28
C GLU A 113 -16.09 23.61 0.12
N SER A 114 -16.71 22.80 0.97
CA SER A 114 -18.15 22.90 1.23
C SER A 114 -18.32 22.92 2.74
N GLY A 115 -18.38 24.13 3.29
CA GLY A 115 -18.93 24.36 4.60
C GLY A 115 -20.42 24.06 4.61
N ASP A 116 -20.85 23.33 5.63
CA ASP A 116 -22.07 23.71 6.32
C ASP A 116 -21.69 24.00 7.78
N SER A 117 -22.08 25.19 8.21
CA SER A 117 -21.72 25.77 9.49
C SER A 117 -22.82 25.49 10.50
N GLU A 118 -22.46 24.90 11.64
CA GLU A 118 -23.15 25.16 12.90
C GLU A 118 -22.18 25.84 13.87
N LEU A 119 -22.16 27.17 13.75
CA LEU A 119 -22.16 28.15 14.83
C LEU A 119 -21.28 27.89 16.07
N VAL A 120 -20.04 28.42 16.07
CA VAL A 120 -19.53 29.08 17.29
C VAL A 120 -18.67 30.29 16.91
N GLU A 121 -19.15 31.43 17.37
CA GLU A 121 -18.59 32.77 17.36
C GLU A 121 -17.21 32.84 18.04
N VAL A 122 -16.49 33.96 17.81
CA VAL A 122 -15.48 34.60 18.69
C VAL A 122 -14.05 34.71 18.09
N VAL A 123 -13.82 35.90 17.50
CA VAL A 123 -12.64 36.80 17.66
C VAL A 123 -11.45 36.66 16.69
N GLU A 124 -11.45 37.57 15.71
CA GLU A 124 -10.29 38.23 15.05
C GLU A 124 -9.31 38.84 16.10
N PRO A 125 -8.01 39.13 15.83
CA PRO A 125 -7.64 39.93 14.65
C PRO A 125 -6.18 39.84 14.09
N GLN A 126 -6.04 40.50 12.92
CA GLN A 126 -4.89 41.23 12.35
C GLN A 126 -3.90 40.57 11.36
N LYS A 127 -4.08 41.05 10.12
CA LYS A 127 -3.20 41.16 8.96
C LYS A 127 -1.86 41.84 9.26
N LYS A 128 -0.74 41.39 8.66
CA LYS A 128 0.27 42.24 7.98
C LYS A 128 1.07 41.50 6.89
N ALA A 129 0.89 42.02 5.68
CA ALA A 129 1.83 42.30 4.56
C ALA A 129 3.04 41.41 4.20
N LYS A 130 3.14 41.24 2.87
CA LYS A 130 4.20 40.67 2.02
C LYS A 130 5.55 41.41 2.13
N SER A 131 6.65 40.70 1.92
CA SER A 131 7.74 41.12 1.01
C SER A 131 8.67 39.96 0.62
N LYS A 132 8.94 39.84 -0.69
CA LYS A 132 10.03 39.06 -1.29
C LYS A 132 11.32 39.89 -1.22
N VAL A 133 12.48 39.23 -1.20
CA VAL A 133 13.74 39.54 -1.94
C VAL A 133 14.96 38.92 -1.21
N SER A 134 15.71 38.07 -1.92
CA SER A 134 17.06 37.54 -1.61
C SER A 134 18.15 38.61 -1.88
N PRO A 135 19.47 38.49 -1.57
CA PRO A 135 20.29 37.29 -1.34
C PRO A 135 21.39 37.36 -0.22
N LYS A 136 22.07 36.22 -0.03
CA LYS A 136 23.29 35.91 0.76
C LYS A 136 24.43 36.96 0.60
N PRO A 137 25.33 37.17 1.61
CA PRO A 137 26.50 36.28 1.76
C PRO A 137 27.17 36.15 3.16
N LYS A 138 28.05 35.12 3.22
CA LYS A 138 29.29 34.93 4.03
C LYS A 138 29.22 34.53 5.52
N LYS A 139 29.67 33.28 5.73
CA LYS A 139 30.59 32.74 6.75
C LYS A 139 30.92 33.64 7.96
N GLU A 140 30.63 33.14 9.16
CA GLU A 140 31.61 33.19 10.25
C GLU A 140 31.45 32.01 11.23
N ILE A 141 32.60 31.42 11.53
CA ILE A 141 32.86 30.35 12.49
C ILE A 141 32.84 30.95 13.90
N ARG A 142 32.15 30.35 14.87
CA ARG A 142 32.48 30.52 16.30
C ARG A 142 31.93 29.42 17.20
N LYS A 143 32.88 28.59 17.63
CA LYS A 143 33.19 28.13 19.00
C LYS A 143 32.07 27.52 19.86
N ALA A 144 32.30 26.24 20.15
CA ALA A 144 31.78 25.48 21.26
C ALA A 144 31.88 26.21 22.61
N LYS A 145 30.81 26.11 23.41
CA LYS A 145 30.87 26.38 24.84
C LYS A 145 30.15 25.24 25.58
N GLN A 146 30.96 24.49 26.33
CA GLN A 146 30.54 23.48 27.29
C GLN A 146 29.62 24.11 28.32
N LEU A 147 28.50 23.45 28.63
CA LEU A 147 27.73 23.73 29.82
C LEU A 147 27.59 22.47 30.68
N LYS A 148 28.04 22.72 31.92
CA LYS A 148 28.17 21.89 33.11
C LYS A 148 26.95 21.03 33.43
N VAL A 149 27.27 19.79 33.79
CA VAL A 149 26.51 18.90 34.67
C VAL A 149 26.26 19.59 36.02
N VAL A 150 25.00 19.65 36.44
CA VAL A 150 24.61 19.90 37.84
C VAL A 150 23.64 18.80 38.25
N LYS A 151 24.06 18.02 39.26
CA LYS A 151 23.23 17.11 40.06
C LYS A 151 22.69 17.89 41.26
N VAL A 152 21.37 17.92 41.47
CA VAL A 152 20.66 18.09 42.76
C VAL A 152 19.25 17.54 42.52
N ALA A 153 18.87 16.35 43.02
CA ALA A 153 18.33 16.02 44.34
C ALA A 153 16.83 16.37 44.53
N GLU A 154 16.08 15.31 44.86
CA GLU A 154 14.83 15.20 45.62
C GLU A 154 13.49 15.80 45.12
N ASP A 155 12.58 14.85 44.85
CA ASP A 155 11.10 14.88 44.91
C ASP A 155 10.63 15.32 46.31
N PRO A 156 9.50 16.05 46.52
CA PRO A 156 8.16 15.43 46.43
C PRO A 156 6.99 16.40 46.17
N LEU A 157 6.29 16.33 45.02
CA LEU A 157 4.95 16.97 44.90
C LEU A 157 3.95 16.15 44.08
N ASN A 158 3.29 15.23 44.77
CA ASN A 158 1.83 15.22 44.99
C ASN A 158 0.94 15.69 43.82
N ILE A 159 0.70 14.81 42.85
CA ILE A 159 -0.38 14.97 41.86
C ILE A 159 -1.57 14.11 42.32
N LYS A 160 -2.59 14.79 42.85
CA LYS A 160 -3.92 14.26 43.14
C LYS A 160 -4.53 13.67 41.87
N ARG A 161 -4.63 12.34 41.82
CA ARG A 161 -5.45 11.63 40.82
C ARG A 161 -6.92 11.85 41.15
N SER A 162 -7.63 12.49 40.23
CA SER A 162 -9.08 12.62 40.25
C SER A 162 -9.74 11.25 40.12
N SER A 163 -10.60 10.94 41.09
CA SER A 163 -11.42 9.74 41.18
C SER A 163 -12.50 9.74 40.10
N ARG A 164 -12.30 8.95 39.04
CA ARG A 164 -13.37 8.64 38.08
C ARG A 164 -14.26 7.55 38.68
N VAL A 165 -15.52 7.94 38.90
CA VAL A 165 -16.64 7.16 39.42
C VAL A 165 -16.69 5.76 38.81
N GLN A 166 -16.38 4.76 39.64
CA GLN A 166 -16.48 3.35 39.32
C GLN A 166 -17.92 2.89 39.60
N ARG A 167 -18.75 2.77 38.56
CA ARG A 167 -20.07 2.12 38.64
C ARG A 167 -19.87 0.64 38.95
N GLN A 168 -20.16 0.23 40.19
CA GLN A 168 -20.27 -1.17 40.57
C GLN A 168 -21.50 -1.78 39.88
N LYS A 169 -21.27 -2.69 38.93
CA LYS A 169 -22.31 -3.57 38.39
C LYS A 169 -22.37 -4.83 39.25
N ALA A 170 -23.59 -5.21 39.60
CA ALA A 170 -23.93 -6.37 40.42
C ALA A 170 -23.35 -7.69 39.86
N LYS A 171 -22.97 -8.53 40.81
CA LYS A 171 -22.39 -9.87 40.68
C LYS A 171 -23.50 -10.87 40.26
N PRO A 172 -23.43 -11.54 39.10
CA PRO A 172 -24.36 -12.61 38.76
C PRO A 172 -23.94 -13.94 39.41
N GLU A 173 -24.93 -14.67 39.89
CA GLU A 173 -24.83 -16.04 40.43
C GLU A 173 -24.30 -17.06 39.40
N PRO A 174 -23.61 -18.12 39.85
CA PRO A 174 -23.12 -19.18 38.99
C PRO A 174 -24.23 -20.20 38.64
N SER A 175 -24.73 -20.16 37.41
CA SER A 175 -25.61 -21.20 36.85
C SER A 175 -24.81 -22.40 36.30
N PRO A 176 -25.40 -23.60 36.25
CA PRO A 176 -24.69 -24.87 36.08
C PRO A 176 -24.20 -25.13 34.65
N LYS A 177 -23.01 -25.73 34.58
CA LYS A 177 -22.29 -26.15 33.36
C LYS A 177 -23.13 -27.11 32.50
N LYS A 178 -23.72 -26.60 31.41
CA LYS A 178 -24.19 -27.41 30.28
C LYS A 178 -22.98 -27.86 29.44
N LYS A 179 -22.90 -29.17 29.17
CA LYS A 179 -21.92 -29.78 28.26
C LYS A 179 -22.02 -29.11 26.89
N LEU A 180 -20.89 -28.57 26.44
CA LEU A 180 -20.72 -27.91 25.16
C LEU A 180 -20.58 -29.00 24.08
N THR A 181 -21.69 -29.36 23.44
CA THR A 181 -21.66 -29.99 22.12
C THR A 181 -21.23 -28.90 21.15
N GLU A 182 -20.10 -29.08 20.45
CA GLU A 182 -19.62 -28.13 19.44
C GLU A 182 -20.71 -27.91 18.38
N PRO A 183 -21.30 -26.70 18.28
CA PRO A 183 -22.16 -26.38 17.17
C PRO A 183 -21.25 -26.16 15.95
N SER A 184 -21.40 -27.00 14.93
CA SER A 184 -20.89 -26.71 13.59
C SER A 184 -21.40 -25.33 13.19
N LYS A 185 -20.50 -24.33 13.19
CA LYS A 185 -20.89 -22.95 12.89
C LYS A 185 -21.57 -22.93 11.52
N PRO A 186 -22.77 -22.32 11.39
CA PRO A 186 -23.39 -22.13 10.09
C PRO A 186 -22.41 -21.38 9.19
N VAL A 187 -22.15 -21.95 8.02
CA VAL A 187 -21.39 -21.28 6.95
C VAL A 187 -22.08 -19.95 6.72
N GLN A 188 -21.43 -18.84 7.09
CA GLN A 188 -22.01 -17.51 6.89
C GLN A 188 -22.25 -17.33 5.39
N GLU A 189 -23.53 -17.21 5.02
CA GLU A 189 -23.96 -17.02 3.64
C GLU A 189 -23.22 -15.83 3.02
N ILE A 190 -22.72 -16.05 1.81
CA ILE A 190 -22.04 -15.03 1.02
C ILE A 190 -23.04 -13.87 0.85
N PRO A 191 -22.64 -12.61 1.09
CA PRO A 191 -23.52 -11.47 0.86
C PRO A 191 -24.13 -11.54 -0.54
N GLU A 192 -25.46 -11.63 -0.63
CA GLU A 192 -26.14 -11.63 -1.91
C GLU A 192 -25.96 -10.25 -2.56
N PHE A 193 -25.30 -10.23 -3.71
CA PHE A 193 -25.10 -9.00 -4.46
C PHE A 193 -26.37 -8.68 -5.25
N PRO A 194 -26.90 -7.44 -5.16
CA PRO A 194 -28.04 -7.03 -5.99
C PRO A 194 -27.61 -6.97 -7.46
N GLY A 195 -28.16 -7.86 -8.29
CA GLY A 195 -27.95 -7.87 -9.74
C GLY A 195 -27.76 -9.27 -10.32
N PRO A 196 -27.57 -9.36 -11.65
CA PRO A 196 -27.24 -10.62 -12.30
C PRO A 196 -25.93 -11.17 -11.74
N GLN A 197 -25.96 -12.41 -11.25
CA GLN A 197 -24.75 -13.10 -10.81
C GLN A 197 -23.88 -13.42 -12.03
N PRO A 198 -22.55 -13.25 -11.93
CA PRO A 198 -21.64 -13.65 -12.99
C PRO A 198 -21.74 -15.16 -13.21
N THR A 199 -21.73 -15.58 -14.47
CA THR A 199 -21.57 -17.00 -14.82
C THR A 199 -20.16 -17.46 -14.45
N GLU A 200 -19.97 -18.76 -14.22
CA GLU A 200 -18.66 -19.31 -13.86
C GLU A 200 -17.60 -19.04 -14.94
N ASP A 201 -18.00 -18.94 -16.21
CA ASP A 201 -17.12 -18.62 -17.35
C ASP A 201 -16.66 -17.15 -17.39
N GLU A 202 -17.38 -16.22 -16.75
CA GLU A 202 -17.00 -14.81 -16.66
C GLU A 202 -16.02 -14.53 -15.53
N LEU A 203 -15.87 -15.46 -14.58
CA LEU A 203 -14.94 -15.34 -13.47
C LEU A 203 -13.58 -15.95 -13.83
N PRO A 204 -12.47 -15.42 -13.27
CA PRO A 204 -11.17 -16.07 -13.40
C PRO A 204 -11.25 -17.52 -12.91
N LYS A 205 -10.69 -18.44 -13.71
CA LYS A 205 -10.63 -19.86 -13.36
C LYS A 205 -9.70 -20.04 -12.16
N LEU A 206 -10.18 -20.77 -11.15
CA LEU A 206 -9.36 -21.12 -9.99
C LEU A 206 -8.26 -22.07 -10.43
N LEU A 207 -7.03 -21.81 -9.99
CA LEU A 207 -5.93 -22.73 -10.16
C LEU A 207 -6.04 -23.91 -9.17
N ASP A 208 -5.55 -25.07 -9.59
CA ASP A 208 -5.51 -26.28 -8.77
C ASP A 208 -4.62 -26.11 -7.52
N SER A 209 -3.61 -25.26 -7.61
CA SER A 209 -2.75 -24.89 -6.49
C SER A 209 -2.37 -23.42 -6.58
N TYR A 210 -2.56 -22.70 -5.48
CA TYR A 210 -2.03 -21.35 -5.29
C TYR A 210 -0.77 -21.42 -4.42
N PRO A 211 0.17 -20.48 -4.60
CA PRO A 211 1.35 -20.39 -3.75
C PRO A 211 1.02 -20.25 -2.27
N ASN A 212 1.81 -20.90 -1.40
CA ASN A 212 1.61 -20.93 0.04
C ASN A 212 2.03 -19.62 0.76
N TYR A 213 2.59 -18.65 0.04
CA TYR A 213 3.05 -17.39 0.64
C TYR A 213 1.92 -16.41 0.93
N PHE A 214 0.67 -16.70 0.54
CA PHE A 214 -0.48 -15.88 0.87
C PHE A 214 -1.71 -16.67 1.30
N HIS A 215 -2.54 -16.02 2.12
CA HIS A 215 -3.84 -16.53 2.53
C HIS A 215 -4.76 -15.36 2.87
N PHE A 216 -6.04 -15.67 3.14
CA PHE A 216 -7.01 -14.66 3.53
C PHE A 216 -7.40 -14.81 4.99
N GLU A 217 -7.60 -13.67 5.66
CA GLU A 217 -8.12 -13.58 7.01
C GLU A 217 -9.50 -12.90 6.97
N ARG A 218 -10.51 -13.54 7.54
CA ARG A 218 -11.85 -12.93 7.71
C ARG A 218 -12.17 -12.73 9.18
N GLY A 219 -12.54 -11.51 9.55
CA GLY A 219 -13.05 -11.22 10.89
C GLY A 219 -14.46 -11.79 11.06
N SER A 220 -14.82 -12.24 12.26
CA SER A 220 -16.13 -12.85 12.53
C SER A 220 -17.36 -11.98 12.22
N ARG A 221 -17.15 -10.66 12.13
CA ARG A 221 -18.14 -9.65 11.77
C ARG A 221 -17.77 -8.86 10.51
N SER A 222 -16.64 -9.18 9.88
CA SER A 222 -16.16 -8.47 8.70
C SER A 222 -16.70 -9.15 7.46
N LEU A 223 -17.40 -8.39 6.62
CA LEU A 223 -17.77 -8.83 5.28
C LEU A 223 -16.57 -8.85 4.32
N TYR A 224 -15.52 -8.10 4.66
CA TYR A 224 -14.32 -7.97 3.85
C TYR A 224 -13.24 -8.94 4.31
N TYR A 225 -12.52 -9.47 3.32
CA TYR A 225 -11.33 -10.28 3.50
C TYR A 225 -10.12 -9.37 3.68
N ASN A 226 -9.21 -9.76 4.56
CA ASN A 226 -7.86 -9.23 4.62
C ASN A 226 -6.95 -10.19 3.87
N LEU A 227 -6.03 -9.68 3.07
CA LEU A 227 -5.01 -10.46 2.41
C LEU A 227 -3.76 -10.47 3.29
N VAL A 228 -3.23 -11.66 3.57
CA VAL A 228 -1.94 -11.83 4.25
C VAL A 228 -0.94 -12.33 3.23
N TYR A 229 0.13 -11.57 3.00
CA TYR A 229 1.16 -11.86 2.00
C TYR A 229 2.53 -11.82 2.69
N TYR A 230 3.25 -12.94 2.72
CA TYR A 230 4.50 -13.10 3.50
C TYR A 230 4.40 -12.64 4.98
N GLY A 231 3.23 -12.82 5.60
CA GLY A 231 2.95 -12.40 6.97
C GLY A 231 2.54 -10.93 7.13
N GLU A 232 2.65 -10.12 6.08
CA GLU A 232 2.21 -8.73 6.05
C GLU A 232 0.71 -8.66 5.78
N ARG A 233 -0.01 -7.77 6.47
CA ARG A 233 -1.47 -7.66 6.38
C ARG A 233 -1.89 -6.47 5.53
N PHE A 234 -2.74 -6.76 4.56
CA PHE A 234 -3.39 -5.78 3.71
C PHE A 234 -4.91 -5.86 3.88
N ASN A 235 -5.54 -4.71 4.00
CA ASN A 235 -6.98 -4.51 4.06
C ASN A 235 -7.38 -3.54 2.93
N SER A 236 -8.68 -3.42 2.66
CA SER A 236 -9.21 -2.46 1.69
C SER A 236 -8.72 -2.73 0.27
N ALA A 237 -9.18 -3.84 -0.30
CA ALA A 237 -9.00 -4.12 -1.72
C ALA A 237 -9.71 -3.06 -2.57
N VAL A 238 -8.96 -2.47 -3.51
CA VAL A 238 -9.49 -1.60 -4.57
C VAL A 238 -9.43 -2.36 -5.88
N TYR A 239 -10.60 -2.73 -6.38
CA TYR A 239 -10.73 -3.56 -7.57
C TYR A 239 -10.63 -2.72 -8.85
N GLY A 240 -9.58 -2.99 -9.64
CA GLY A 240 -9.37 -2.44 -10.96
C GLY A 240 -9.72 -3.46 -12.07
N PRO A 241 -9.71 -3.02 -13.34
CA PRO A 241 -10.05 -3.89 -14.47
C PRO A 241 -9.07 -5.05 -14.66
N SER A 242 -7.77 -4.81 -14.42
CA SER A 242 -6.72 -5.84 -14.60
C SER A 242 -6.05 -6.24 -13.28
N TYR A 243 -6.01 -5.32 -12.31
CA TYR A 243 -5.32 -5.51 -11.04
C TYR A 243 -6.20 -5.11 -9.87
N THR A 244 -6.00 -5.79 -8.75
CA THR A 244 -6.56 -5.44 -7.45
C THR A 244 -5.45 -4.87 -6.57
N TYR A 245 -5.69 -3.67 -6.03
CA TYR A 245 -4.76 -2.98 -5.16
C TYR A 245 -5.11 -3.25 -3.71
N TRP A 246 -4.16 -3.79 -2.94
CA TRP A 246 -4.32 -4.09 -1.53
C TRP A 246 -3.49 -3.11 -0.70
N GLN A 247 -4.16 -2.40 0.21
CA GLN A 247 -3.51 -1.37 1.03
C GLN A 247 -3.16 -1.92 2.40
N CYS A 248 -2.12 -1.40 3.04
CA CYS A 248 -1.78 -1.82 4.40
C CYS A 248 -2.99 -1.72 5.36
N SER A 249 -3.21 -2.77 6.17
CA SER A 249 -4.28 -2.83 7.17
C SER A 249 -4.21 -1.73 8.23
N HIS A 250 -3.03 -1.13 8.40
CA HIS A 250 -2.77 -0.07 9.36
C HIS A 250 -2.49 1.29 8.70
N ARG A 251 -2.85 1.45 7.42
CA ARG A 251 -2.72 2.73 6.69
C ARG A 251 -3.35 3.91 7.45
N SER A 252 -4.54 3.74 8.02
CA SER A 252 -5.21 4.83 8.75
C SER A 252 -4.47 5.24 10.02
N LYS A 253 -3.90 4.28 10.76
CA LYS A 253 -3.25 4.49 12.05
C LYS A 253 -1.82 5.03 11.92
N PHE A 254 -1.05 4.50 10.98
CA PHE A 254 0.38 4.85 10.81
C PHE A 254 0.67 5.65 9.55
N LYS A 255 -0.35 6.00 8.74
CA LYS A 255 -0.17 6.62 7.42
C LYS A 255 0.79 5.79 6.53
N CYS A 256 0.70 4.47 6.67
CA CYS A 256 1.57 3.53 5.98
C CYS A 256 1.35 3.58 4.46
N PRO A 257 2.39 3.80 3.64
CA PRO A 257 2.28 3.84 2.18
C PRO A 257 2.25 2.45 1.54
N ALA A 258 2.52 1.37 2.30
CA ALA A 258 2.62 0.01 1.78
C ALA A 258 1.39 -0.39 0.96
N LEU A 259 1.69 -0.85 -0.26
CA LEU A 259 0.72 -1.21 -1.29
C LEU A 259 1.19 -2.47 -2.02
N LEU A 260 0.27 -3.40 -2.19
CA LEU A 260 0.46 -4.64 -2.91
C LEU A 260 -0.45 -4.65 -4.14
N HIS A 261 0.17 -4.80 -5.31
CA HIS A 261 -0.52 -5.00 -6.57
C HIS A 261 -0.67 -6.49 -6.80
N VAL A 262 -1.89 -6.92 -7.14
CA VAL A 262 -2.20 -8.31 -7.40
C VAL A 262 -2.97 -8.38 -8.71
N THR A 263 -2.59 -9.29 -9.61
CA THR A 263 -3.40 -9.57 -10.79
C THR A 263 -4.77 -10.11 -10.38
N ASN A 264 -5.81 -9.87 -11.18
CA ASN A 264 -7.17 -10.26 -10.79
C ASN A 264 -7.39 -11.78 -10.65
N ASP A 265 -6.49 -12.61 -11.17
CA ASP A 265 -6.42 -14.07 -11.02
C ASP A 265 -5.55 -14.53 -9.83
N TYR A 266 -4.88 -13.59 -9.14
CA TYR A 266 -4.02 -13.83 -7.97
C TYR A 266 -2.84 -14.76 -8.26
N THR A 267 -2.26 -14.65 -9.45
CA THR A 267 -1.05 -15.38 -9.87
C THR A 267 0.21 -14.56 -9.68
N GLU A 268 0.14 -13.25 -9.91
CA GLU A 268 1.26 -12.34 -9.81
C GLU A 268 1.05 -11.31 -8.70
N PHE A 269 2.11 -11.02 -7.96
CA PHE A 269 2.13 -10.12 -6.82
C PHE A 269 3.33 -9.16 -6.94
N GLU A 270 3.06 -7.86 -7.02
CA GLU A 270 4.07 -6.82 -7.08
C GLU A 270 3.96 -5.93 -5.84
N ARG A 271 5.01 -5.90 -5.02
CA ARG A 271 5.11 -4.98 -3.88
C ARG A 271 5.65 -3.65 -4.36
N ARG A 272 4.89 -2.57 -4.14
CA ARG A 272 5.29 -1.21 -4.56
C ARG A 272 5.95 -0.39 -3.47
N PHE A 273 5.48 -0.53 -2.23
CA PHE A 273 5.99 0.25 -1.10
C PHE A 273 6.13 -0.64 0.14
N GLU A 274 7.17 -0.37 0.92
CA GLU A 274 7.43 -1.06 2.18
C GLU A 274 6.59 -0.51 3.34
N HIS A 275 6.41 -1.33 4.37
CA HIS A 275 5.72 -0.91 5.58
C HIS A 275 6.58 0.08 6.40
N THR A 276 5.98 1.19 6.82
CA THR A 276 6.64 2.19 7.69
C THR A 276 6.41 1.93 9.18
N HIS A 277 5.90 0.76 9.54
CA HIS A 277 5.66 0.34 10.91
C HIS A 277 6.14 -1.10 11.11
N GLY A 278 6.57 -1.42 12.33
CA GLY A 278 6.88 -2.81 12.69
C GLY A 278 5.63 -3.69 12.81
N ASP A 279 5.86 -4.97 13.10
CA ASP A 279 4.81 -5.98 13.21
C ASP A 279 3.70 -5.60 14.18
N GLN A 280 2.46 -5.67 13.70
CA GLN A 280 1.28 -5.37 14.49
C GLN A 280 0.50 -6.65 14.77
N LYS A 281 0.20 -6.88 16.05
CA LYS A 281 -0.67 -7.99 16.47
C LYS A 281 -2.10 -7.73 16.02
N SER A 282 -2.72 -8.72 15.36
CA SER A 282 -4.15 -8.64 15.03
C SER A 282 -4.99 -8.62 16.29
N LYS A 283 -6.06 -7.84 16.27
CA LYS A 283 -7.06 -7.84 17.34
C LYS A 283 -8.05 -8.97 17.06
N GLY A 284 -7.95 -10.04 17.85
CA GLY A 284 -8.88 -11.17 17.80
C GLY A 284 -8.31 -12.40 17.09
N LYS A 285 -9.13 -13.45 17.01
CA LYS A 285 -8.83 -14.68 16.28
C LYS A 285 -9.53 -14.61 14.93
N PRO A 286 -8.86 -14.17 13.86
CA PRO A 286 -9.44 -14.20 12.52
C PRO A 286 -9.65 -15.65 12.06
N GLU A 287 -10.65 -15.85 11.21
CA GLU A 287 -10.81 -17.10 10.47
C GLU A 287 -9.79 -17.12 9.33
N LEU A 288 -8.91 -18.12 9.34
CA LEU A 288 -7.90 -18.32 8.29
C LEU A 288 -8.55 -19.09 7.14
N LEU A 289 -8.53 -18.49 5.95
CA LEU A 289 -9.13 -19.03 4.75
C LEU A 289 -8.05 -19.24 3.70
N THR A 290 -8.04 -20.44 3.12
CA THR A 290 -7.16 -20.75 1.99
C THR A 290 -7.61 -19.97 0.74
N PRO A 291 -6.71 -19.75 -0.24
CA PRO A 291 -7.08 -19.11 -1.50
C PRO A 291 -8.30 -19.78 -2.16
N LYS A 292 -8.37 -21.12 -2.16
CA LYS A 292 -9.52 -21.87 -2.71
C LYS A 292 -10.85 -21.55 -2.04
N GLN A 293 -10.84 -21.23 -0.75
CA GLN A 293 -12.05 -20.90 0.01
C GLN A 293 -12.48 -19.44 -0.17
N ALA A 294 -11.53 -18.52 -0.33
CA ALA A 294 -11.80 -17.08 -0.34
C ALA A 294 -11.93 -16.50 -1.76
N LEU A 295 -11.11 -16.95 -2.71
CA LEU A 295 -11.05 -16.40 -4.07
C LEU A 295 -12.38 -16.44 -4.83
N PRO A 296 -13.23 -17.49 -4.76
CA PRO A 296 -14.53 -17.48 -5.44
C PRO A 296 -15.38 -16.26 -5.05
N THR A 297 -15.38 -15.93 -3.75
CA THR A 297 -16.11 -14.76 -3.24
C THR A 297 -15.42 -13.46 -3.63
N VAL A 298 -14.09 -13.41 -3.54
CA VAL A 298 -13.31 -12.22 -3.91
C VAL A 298 -13.45 -11.88 -5.40
N PHE A 299 -13.45 -12.88 -6.29
CA PHE A 299 -13.68 -12.70 -7.72
C PHE A 299 -15.05 -12.13 -8.03
N ARG A 300 -16.10 -12.64 -7.37
CA ARG A 300 -17.46 -12.07 -7.50
C ARG A 300 -17.51 -10.61 -7.05
N ILE A 301 -16.90 -10.29 -5.91
CA ILE A 301 -16.80 -8.91 -5.42
C ILE A 301 -16.08 -8.03 -6.47
N CYS A 302 -14.93 -8.48 -6.96
CA CYS A 302 -14.14 -7.78 -7.96
C CYS A 302 -14.95 -7.50 -9.22
N TRP A 303 -15.58 -8.53 -9.78
CA TRP A 303 -16.42 -8.41 -10.98
C TRP A 303 -17.55 -7.40 -10.81
N HIS A 304 -18.30 -7.47 -9.70
CA HIS A 304 -19.39 -6.52 -9.44
C HIS A 304 -18.87 -5.09 -9.32
N ARG A 305 -17.76 -4.87 -8.61
CA ARG A 305 -17.17 -3.54 -8.43
C ARG A 305 -16.64 -2.95 -9.72
N VAL A 306 -15.98 -3.75 -10.56
CA VAL A 306 -15.49 -3.31 -11.87
C VAL A 306 -16.65 -2.97 -12.80
N LYS A 307 -17.71 -3.79 -12.82
CA LYS A 307 -18.92 -3.54 -13.62
C LYS A 307 -19.65 -2.28 -13.16
N GLU A 308 -19.84 -2.09 -11.85
CA GLU A 308 -20.43 -0.89 -11.25
C GLU A 308 -19.63 0.37 -11.65
N LYS A 309 -18.29 0.31 -11.56
CA LYS A 309 -17.41 1.42 -11.96
C LYS A 309 -17.50 1.72 -13.46
N LYS A 310 -17.64 0.70 -14.31
CA LYS A 310 -17.83 0.86 -15.76
C LYS A 310 -19.17 1.53 -16.09
N ILE A 311 -20.25 1.15 -15.41
CA ILE A 311 -21.57 1.77 -15.57
C ILE A 311 -21.52 3.25 -15.14
N LYS A 312 -20.97 3.55 -13.95
CA LYS A 312 -20.83 4.93 -13.47
C LYS A 312 -20.01 5.80 -14.41
N ARG A 313 -18.91 5.27 -14.97
CA ARG A 313 -18.11 5.97 -15.98
C ARG A 313 -18.91 6.25 -17.26
N LYS A 314 -19.75 5.32 -17.71
CA LYS A 314 -20.60 5.52 -18.88
C LYS A 314 -21.64 6.61 -18.62
N GLN A 315 -22.35 6.53 -17.49
CA GLN A 315 -23.34 7.54 -17.08
C GLN A 315 -22.72 8.93 -16.98
N ALA A 316 -21.54 9.06 -16.37
CA ALA A 316 -20.84 10.35 -16.29
C ALA A 316 -20.48 10.93 -17.67
N LYS A 317 -20.10 10.07 -18.64
CA LYS A 317 -19.84 10.50 -20.01
C LYS A 317 -21.12 10.94 -20.73
N ASP A 318 -22.21 10.20 -20.54
CA ASP A 318 -23.50 10.53 -21.15
C ASP A 318 -24.06 11.85 -20.59
N SER A 319 -23.95 12.08 -19.27
CA SER A 319 -24.32 13.35 -18.64
C SER A 319 -23.46 14.53 -19.12
N LYS A 320 -22.15 14.34 -19.30
CA LYS A 320 -21.26 15.38 -19.83
C LYS A 320 -21.55 15.71 -21.31
N LYS A 321 -22.03 14.74 -22.09
CA LYS A 321 -22.40 14.95 -23.49
C LYS A 321 -23.72 15.72 -23.62
N GLY A 322 -24.69 15.48 -22.74
CA GLY A 322 -25.95 16.22 -22.71
C GLY A 322 -25.76 17.72 -22.41
N LEU A 323 -24.91 18.06 -21.43
CA LEU A 323 -24.64 19.47 -21.09
C LEU A 323 -23.99 20.24 -22.25
N ARG A 324 -23.09 19.60 -23.01
CA ARG A 324 -22.47 20.24 -24.18
C ARG A 324 -23.46 20.47 -25.32
N SER A 325 -24.40 19.57 -25.55
CA SER A 325 -25.40 19.77 -26.61
C SER A 325 -26.37 20.91 -26.30
N ASP A 326 -26.62 21.19 -25.02
CA ASP A 326 -27.48 22.31 -24.61
C ASP A 326 -26.72 23.65 -24.76
N GLU A 327 -25.44 23.71 -24.36
CA GLU A 327 -24.58 24.89 -24.57
C GLU A 327 -24.38 25.21 -26.06
N ASP A 328 -24.19 24.19 -26.91
CA ASP A 328 -24.03 24.38 -28.36
C ASP A 328 -25.35 24.81 -29.03
N HIS A 329 -26.51 24.41 -28.49
CA HIS A 329 -27.82 24.83 -29.00
C HIS A 329 -28.11 26.29 -28.63
N ASP A 330 -27.82 26.71 -27.40
CA ASP A 330 -28.01 28.10 -26.96
C ASP A 330 -27.06 29.07 -27.69
N ALA A 331 -25.79 28.68 -27.91
CA ALA A 331 -24.85 29.48 -28.71
C ALA A 331 -25.26 29.58 -30.20
N ALA A 332 -25.87 28.53 -30.75
CA ALA A 332 -26.41 28.55 -32.11
C ALA A 332 -27.65 29.44 -32.22
N GLU A 333 -28.55 29.44 -31.22
CA GLU A 333 -29.69 30.36 -31.20
C GLU A 333 -29.25 31.82 -31.02
N GLU A 334 -28.25 32.11 -30.18
CA GLU A 334 -27.73 33.47 -29.98
C GLU A 334 -27.06 34.00 -31.27
N THR A 335 -26.29 33.18 -31.97
CA THR A 335 -25.68 33.59 -33.26
C THR A 335 -26.69 33.74 -34.40
N ILE A 336 -27.81 33.02 -34.37
CA ILE A 336 -28.93 33.24 -35.32
C ILE A 336 -29.69 34.53 -34.97
N ALA A 337 -29.87 34.83 -33.68
CA ALA A 337 -30.51 36.07 -33.23
C ALA A 337 -29.68 37.32 -33.59
N GLU A 338 -28.36 37.29 -33.40
CA GLU A 338 -27.48 38.42 -33.74
C GLU A 338 -27.43 38.71 -35.26
N LYS A 339 -27.44 37.67 -36.11
CA LYS A 339 -27.49 37.84 -37.58
C LYS A 339 -28.80 38.45 -38.06
N ASN A 340 -29.94 38.05 -37.47
CA ASN A 340 -31.24 38.62 -37.83
C ASN A 340 -31.40 40.09 -37.42
N LEU A 341 -30.59 40.57 -36.46
CA LEU A 341 -30.58 41.98 -36.04
C LEU A 341 -29.72 42.86 -36.95
N THR A 342 -28.61 42.32 -37.49
CA THR A 342 -27.72 43.06 -38.39
C THR A 342 -28.28 43.22 -39.81
N ASP A 343 -29.07 42.27 -40.30
CA ASP A 343 -29.69 42.37 -41.62
C ASP A 343 -30.86 43.38 -41.68
N ASN A 344 -31.43 43.79 -40.54
CA ASN A 344 -32.48 44.82 -40.47
C ASN A 344 -31.94 46.26 -40.41
N GLU A 345 -30.67 46.48 -40.08
CA GLU A 345 -30.08 47.83 -39.94
C GLU A 345 -29.50 48.38 -41.27
N VAL A 346 -29.35 47.54 -42.30
CA VAL A 346 -28.79 47.93 -43.61
C VAL A 346 -29.87 48.46 -44.59
N LEU A 347 -31.14 48.45 -44.21
CA LEU A 347 -32.26 48.87 -45.06
C LEU A 347 -32.79 50.29 -44.77
N GLU A 348 -32.01 51.13 -44.07
CA GLU A 348 -32.41 52.50 -43.70
C GLU A 348 -31.35 53.57 -44.07
N SER A 349 -30.65 53.39 -45.20
CA SER A 349 -29.80 54.46 -45.78
C SER A 349 -29.95 54.55 -47.29
N GLY A 350 -31.13 54.96 -47.73
CA GLY A 350 -31.38 55.38 -49.11
C GLY A 350 -32.33 56.57 -49.10
N GLU A 351 -31.94 57.61 -49.83
CA GLU A 351 -32.66 58.86 -50.15
C GLU A 351 -32.14 60.11 -49.42
N GLU A 352 -31.01 60.63 -49.92
CA GLU A 352 -30.82 62.09 -49.98
C GLU A 352 -30.72 62.44 -51.47
N GLU A 353 -31.87 62.86 -52.02
CA GLU A 353 -32.04 63.34 -53.39
C GLU A 353 -31.29 64.66 -53.58
N ASP A 354 -30.46 64.68 -54.63
CA ASP A 354 -29.97 65.88 -55.28
C ASP A 354 -31.15 66.69 -55.86
N ASP A 355 -31.35 67.93 -55.39
CA ASP A 355 -32.23 68.88 -56.07
C ASP A 355 -31.56 70.26 -56.25
N TYR A 356 -31.18 70.49 -57.52
CA TYR A 356 -31.12 71.72 -58.31
C TYR A 356 -31.51 73.07 -57.64
N PHE A 357 -30.63 74.10 -57.70
CA PHE A 357 -30.62 75.20 -58.70
C PHE A 357 -29.64 76.33 -58.35
#